data_AF-A0A382TKQ0-F1
#
_entry.id   AF-A0A382TKQ0-F1
#
_cell.length_a   1.000
_cell.length_b   1.000
_cell.length_c   1.000
_cell.angle_alpha   90.00
_cell.angle_beta   90.00
_cell.angle_gamma   90.00
#
_symmetry.space_group_name_H-M   'P 1'
#
loop_
_entity.id
_entity.type
_entity.pdbx_description
1 polymer ?
#
loop_
_entity_poly.entity_id
_entity_poly.type
_entity_poly.pdbx_seq_one_letter_code
_entity_poly.pdbx_strand_id
1 'polypeptide(L)'
;MVKNLDISALAEAVLSQDRRALARAITLAESTRPDHRAQAEALLATLPVPDMPSVRLGITGAPGVGKSTFIEAFGNLLTSHGRRVAVLAVDPTSFR
;
A
#
# COMPACT_ATOMS: atom_id res chain seq x y z
N MET A 1 -26.10 -4.17 -5.10
CA MET A 1 -25.79 -2.99 -5.93
C MET A 1 -24.28 -2.74 -5.86
N VAL A 2 -23.55 -3.02 -6.93
CA VAL A 2 -22.13 -2.66 -7.03
C VAL A 2 -22.09 -1.14 -7.18
N LYS A 3 -21.50 -0.43 -6.22
CA LYS A 3 -21.17 0.98 -6.41
C LYS A 3 -20.15 1.02 -7.55
N ASN A 4 -20.53 1.57 -8.71
CA ASN A 4 -19.53 2.04 -9.66
C ASN A 4 -18.62 3.00 -8.88
N LEU A 5 -17.38 2.58 -8.64
CA LEU A 5 -16.38 3.43 -8.02
C LEU A 5 -16.02 4.50 -9.04
N ASP A 6 -16.13 5.76 -8.65
CA ASP A 6 -15.50 6.84 -9.40
C ASP A 6 -13.99 6.74 -9.18
N ILE A 7 -13.29 6.26 -10.21
CA ILE A 7 -11.84 6.02 -10.18
C ILE A 7 -11.08 7.33 -10.09
N SER A 8 -11.56 8.39 -10.76
CA SER A 8 -10.93 9.71 -10.71
C SER A 8 -10.99 10.28 -9.29
N ALA A 9 -12.18 10.25 -8.69
CA ALA A 9 -12.36 10.72 -7.32
C ALA A 9 -11.56 9.90 -6.30
N LEU A 10 -11.41 8.59 -6.51
CA LEU A 10 -10.55 7.76 -5.66
C LEU A 10 -9.08 8.12 -5.83
N ALA A 11 -8.60 8.32 -7.06
CA ALA A 11 -7.22 8.70 -7.35
C ALA A 11 -6.86 10.05 -6.71
N GLU A 12 -7.72 11.06 -6.87
CA GLU A 12 -7.56 12.38 -6.24
C GLU A 12 -7.47 12.27 -4.72
N ALA A 13 -8.34 11.49 -4.09
CA ALA A 13 -8.32 11.28 -2.65
C ALA A 13 -7.05 10.55 -2.16
N VAL A 14 -6.53 9.60 -2.95
CA VAL A 14 -5.25 8.94 -2.65
C VAL A 14 -4.10 9.94 -2.73
N LEU A 15 -4.08 10.78 -3.77
CA LEU A 15 -3.05 11.82 -3.95
C LEU A 15 -3.12 12.91 -2.87
N SER A 16 -4.31 13.19 -2.35
CA SER A 16 -4.51 14.08 -1.20
C SER A 16 -4.20 13.44 0.15
N GLN A 17 -3.56 12.26 0.17
CA GLN A 17 -3.14 11.53 1.37
C GLN A 17 -4.30 11.07 2.27
N ASP A 18 -5.50 10.86 1.72
CA ASP A 18 -6.61 10.27 2.48
C ASP A 18 -6.32 8.79 2.78
N ARG A 19 -6.14 8.48 4.07
CA ARG A 19 -5.84 7.11 4.55
C ARG A 19 -6.96 6.11 4.25
N ARG A 20 -8.22 6.53 4.29
CA ARG A 20 -9.38 5.67 3.98
C ARG A 20 -9.45 5.41 2.48
N ALA A 21 -9.18 6.42 1.66
CA ALA A 21 -9.08 6.25 0.21
C ALA A 21 -7.95 5.28 -0.16
N LEU A 22 -6.77 5.43 0.46
CA LEU A 22 -5.64 4.51 0.26
C LEU A 22 -5.99 3.07 0.67
N ALA A 23 -6.63 2.86 1.82
CA ALA A 23 -7.07 1.54 2.24
C ALA A 23 -8.05 0.91 1.23
N ARG A 24 -9.01 1.69 0.71
CA ARG A 24 -9.95 1.22 -0.33
C ARG A 24 -9.23 0.88 -1.63
N ALA A 25 -8.24 1.66 -2.04
CA ALA A 25 -7.42 1.39 -3.22
C ALA A 25 -6.61 0.10 -3.08
N ILE A 26 -6.02 -0.15 -1.90
CA ILE A 26 -5.32 -1.41 -1.61
C ILE A 26 -6.29 -2.59 -1.67
N THR A 27 -7.44 -2.50 -1.01
CA THR A 27 -8.48 -3.56 -1.07
C THR A 27 -8.96 -3.82 -2.50
N LEU A 28 -9.09 -2.78 -3.33
CA LEU A 28 -9.46 -2.92 -4.73
C LEU A 28 -8.37 -3.68 -5.51
N ALA A 29 -7.09 -3.33 -5.29
CA ALA A 29 -5.95 -3.98 -5.93
C ALA A 29 -5.72 -5.43 -5.49
N GLU A 30 -6.05 -5.78 -4.24
CA GLU A 30 -5.93 -7.14 -3.70
C GLU A 30 -7.10 -8.06 -4.08
N SER A 31 -8.20 -7.50 -4.60
CA SER A 31 -9.39 -8.27 -4.93
C SER A 31 -9.15 -9.25 -6.08
N THR A 32 -9.65 -10.47 -5.92
CA THR A 32 -9.60 -11.52 -6.96
C THR A 32 -10.71 -11.41 -8.00
N ARG A 33 -11.74 -10.59 -7.77
CA ARG A 33 -12.87 -10.42 -8.69
C ARG A 33 -12.46 -9.73 -10.01
N PRO A 34 -12.91 -10.23 -11.18
CA PRO A 34 -12.54 -9.66 -12.48
C PRO A 34 -12.92 -8.18 -12.67
N ASP A 35 -14.09 -7.77 -12.18
CA ASP A 35 -14.55 -6.38 -12.27
C ASP A 35 -13.69 -5.42 -11.45
N HIS A 36 -13.26 -5.86 -10.26
CA HIS A 36 -12.35 -5.10 -9.41
C HIS A 36 -10.95 -5.02 -10.02
N ARG A 37 -10.46 -6.06 -10.71
CA ARG A 37 -9.15 -6.03 -11.38
C ARG A 37 -9.11 -4.96 -12.47
N ALA A 38 -10.12 -4.90 -13.32
CA ALA A 38 -10.24 -3.85 -14.34
C ALA A 38 -10.28 -2.44 -13.72
N GLN A 39 -11.00 -2.28 -12.60
CA GLN A 39 -11.03 -1.01 -11.86
C GLN A 39 -9.67 -0.67 -11.22
N ALA A 40 -8.94 -1.66 -10.70
CA ALA A 40 -7.62 -1.47 -10.13
C ALA A 40 -6.58 -1.06 -11.19
N GLU A 41 -6.60 -1.71 -12.35
CA GLU A 41 -5.76 -1.34 -13.50
C GLU A 41 -6.05 0.09 -13.96
N ALA A 42 -7.33 0.46 -14.07
CA ALA A 42 -7.73 1.83 -14.38
C ALA A 42 -7.23 2.82 -13.33
N LEU A 43 -7.35 2.50 -12.04
CA LEU A 43 -6.83 3.34 -10.96
C LEU A 43 -5.31 3.52 -11.07
N LEU A 44 -4.55 2.43 -11.23
CA LEU A 44 -3.09 2.50 -11.36
C LEU A 44 -2.66 3.33 -12.58
N ALA A 45 -3.38 3.25 -13.70
CA ALA A 45 -3.12 4.07 -14.88
C ALA A 45 -3.39 5.57 -14.69
N THR A 46 -4.29 5.94 -13.75
CA THR A 46 -4.56 7.35 -13.42
C THR A 46 -3.57 7.97 -12.45
N LEU A 47 -2.84 7.14 -11.69
CA LEU A 47 -1.88 7.65 -10.71
C LEU A 47 -0.60 8.12 -11.41
N PRO A 48 -0.11 9.35 -11.13
CA PRO A 48 1.13 9.85 -11.70
C PRO A 48 2.33 9.06 -11.18
N VAL A 49 3.37 8.99 -11.99
CA VAL A 49 4.70 8.56 -11.53
C VAL A 49 5.24 9.66 -10.61
N PRO A 50 5.60 9.36 -9.35
CA PRO A 50 6.10 10.39 -8.44
C PRO A 50 7.48 10.91 -8.89
N ASP A 51 7.67 12.22 -8.85
CA ASP A 51 8.94 12.89 -9.20
C ASP A 51 10.12 12.41 -8.35
N MET A 52 9.84 12.04 -7.10
CA MET A 52 10.81 11.51 -6.14
C MET A 52 10.43 10.07 -5.78
N PRO A 53 11.23 9.07 -6.17
CA PRO A 53 10.93 7.69 -5.85
C PRO A 53 11.08 7.44 -4.33
N SER A 54 10.20 6.61 -3.79
CA SER A 54 10.34 6.07 -2.43
C SER A 54 11.53 5.11 -2.35
N VAL A 55 12.28 5.13 -1.24
CA VAL A 55 13.24 4.06 -0.92
C VAL A 55 12.47 2.78 -0.56
N ARG A 56 12.84 1.65 -1.18
CA ARG A 56 12.21 0.33 -0.96
C ARG A 56 13.24 -0.61 -0.34
N LEU A 57 12.99 -1.06 0.90
CA LEU A 57 13.89 -1.93 1.66
C LEU A 57 13.22 -3.27 1.95
N GLY A 58 13.89 -4.37 1.60
CA GLY A 58 13.49 -5.72 1.99
C GLY A 58 14.11 -6.11 3.34
N ILE A 59 13.30 -6.59 4.28
CA ILE A 59 13.76 -7.07 5.59
C ILE A 59 13.37 -8.55 5.72
N THR A 60 14.35 -9.40 5.97
CA THR A 60 14.18 -10.86 6.15
C THR A 60 14.94 -11.34 7.37
N GLY A 61 14.68 -12.58 7.79
CA GLY A 61 15.33 -13.20 8.95
C GLY A 61 14.50 -14.33 9.55
N ALA A 62 15.19 -15.26 10.21
CA ALA A 62 14.59 -16.45 10.82
C ALA A 62 13.40 -16.13 11.76
N PRO A 63 12.46 -17.07 11.98
CA PRO A 63 11.45 -16.93 13.03
C PRO A 63 12.08 -16.59 14.38
N GLY A 64 11.50 -15.66 15.14
CA GLY A 64 12.01 -15.27 16.46
C GLY A 64 13.22 -14.34 16.51
N VAL A 65 13.87 -14.00 15.39
CA VAL A 65 15.08 -13.12 15.37
C VAL A 65 14.82 -11.65 15.76
N GLY A 66 13.58 -11.28 16.11
CA GLY A 66 13.24 -9.91 16.48
C GLY A 66 12.96 -8.95 15.33
N LYS A 67 12.63 -9.45 14.12
CA LYS A 67 12.28 -8.61 12.95
C LYS A 67 11.22 -7.55 13.26
N SER A 68 10.13 -7.93 13.93
CA SER A 68 9.04 -7.00 14.23
C SER A 68 9.51 -5.87 15.15
N THR A 69 10.28 -6.19 16.17
CA THR A 69 10.90 -5.21 17.07
C THR A 69 11.84 -4.28 16.32
N PHE A 70 12.64 -4.82 15.40
CA PHE A 70 13.50 -4.01 14.54
C PHE A 70 12.71 -3.07 13.64
N ILE A 71 11.69 -3.57 12.93
CA ILE A 71 10.84 -2.78 12.02
C ILE A 71 10.15 -1.64 12.79
N GLU A 72 9.64 -1.92 13.99
CA GLU A 72 9.02 -0.92 14.85
C GLU A 72 10.01 0.17 15.26
N ALA A 73 11.16 -0.21 15.83
CA ALA A 73 12.18 0.75 16.26
C ALA A 73 12.73 1.59 15.08
N PHE A 74 12.99 0.94 13.95
CA PHE A 74 13.47 1.61 12.73
C PHE A 74 12.42 2.54 12.13
N GLY A 75 11.14 2.11 12.10
CA GLY A 75 10.03 2.95 11.67
C GLY A 75 9.85 4.18 12.54
N ASN A 76 9.95 4.03 13.86
CA ASN A 76 9.90 5.14 14.82
C ASN A 76 11.07 6.13 14.63
N LEU A 77 12.28 5.62 14.36
CA LEU A 77 13.43 6.45 14.04
C LEU A 77 13.20 7.25 12.74
N LEU A 78 12.70 6.63 11.68
CA LEU A 78 12.46 7.32 10.41
C LEU A 78 11.36 8.37 10.52
N THR A 79 10.27 8.04 11.22
CA THR A 79 9.16 8.97 11.43
C THR A 79 9.55 10.14 12.35
N SER A 80 10.43 9.92 13.34
CA SER A 80 10.98 11.02 14.15
C SER A 80 11.84 12.00 13.34
N HIS A 81 12.39 11.56 12.21
CA HIS A 81 13.08 12.40 11.23
C HIS A 81 12.14 12.98 10.14
N GLY A 82 10.82 12.97 10.39
CA GLY A 82 9.81 13.51 9.48
C GLY A 82 9.59 12.68 8.20
N ARG A 83 10.08 11.44 8.14
CA ARG A 83 9.84 10.55 6.99
C ARG A 83 8.48 9.88 7.10
N ARG A 84 7.84 9.67 5.96
CA ARG A 84 6.63 8.83 5.84
C ARG A 84 7.06 7.40 5.55
N VAL A 85 6.56 6.46 6.36
CA VAL A 85 6.94 5.04 6.29
C VAL A 85 5.69 4.21 6.01
N ALA A 86 5.83 3.23 5.12
CA ALA A 86 4.87 2.17 4.91
C ALA A 86 5.57 0.82 5.12
N VAL A 87 4.88 -0.13 5.75
CA VAL A 87 5.37 -1.50 5.95
C VAL A 87 4.41 -2.43 5.22
N LEU A 88 4.94 -3.18 4.25
CA LEU A 88 4.21 -4.22 3.53
C LEU A 88 4.73 -5.58 3.99
N ALA A 89 3.87 -6.37 4.63
CA ALA A 89 4.20 -7.73 5.03
C ALA A 89 3.90 -8.69 3.88
N VAL A 90 4.83 -9.60 3.58
CA VAL A 90 4.65 -10.67 2.61
C VAL A 90 4.69 -11.99 3.36
N ASP A 91 3.56 -12.70 3.40
CA ASP A 91 3.46 -14.03 3.99
C ASP A 91 3.29 -15.08 2.88
N PRO A 92 4.27 -15.97 2.66
CA PRO A 92 4.19 -16.98 1.61
C PRO A 92 3.04 -18.00 1.82
N THR A 93 2.44 -18.07 3.02
CA THR A 93 1.33 -19.00 3.30
C THR A 93 -0.03 -18.51 2.83
N SER A 94 -0.13 -17.27 2.32
CA SER A 94 -1.41 -16.63 1.97
C SER A 94 -2.03 -17.05 0.63
N PHE A 95 -1.39 -17.94 -0.15
CA PHE A 95 -1.84 -18.38 -1.48
C PHE A 95 -2.77 -19.61 -1.48
N ARG A 96 -3.39 -19.97 -0.35
CA ARG A 96 -4.24 -21.16 -0.25
C ARG A 96 -5.73 -20.87 -0.39
#